data_AF-A0A1Q7NGX7-F1
#
_entry.id   AF-A0A1Q7NGX7-F1
#
_cell.length_a   1.000
_cell.length_b   1.000
_cell.length_c   1.000
_cell.angle_alpha   90.00
_cell.angle_beta   90.00
_cell.angle_gamma   90.00
#
_symmetry.space_group_name_H-M   'P 1'
#
loop_
_entity.id
_entity.type
_entity.pdbx_description
1 polymer ?
#
loop_
_entity_poly.entity_id
_entity_poly.type
_entity_poly.pdbx_seq_one_letter_code
_entity_poly.pdbx_strand_id
1 'polypeptide(L)'
;MRKSKSSISNATSYEEIGEFWDSHDLSDYWDRTKPVEFDIDISSEVTYYPVEADLSERIASIAKRKGISAETLLNLWLQERVRKEGDRPAA
;
A
#
# COMPACT_ATOMS: atom_id res chain seq x y z
N MET A 1 -15.08 -22.17 18.96
CA MET A 1 -15.85 -21.43 17.93
C MET A 1 -14.96 -20.32 17.39
N ARG A 2 -14.82 -20.19 16.06
CA ARG A 2 -14.01 -19.12 15.44
C ARG A 2 -14.78 -17.80 15.66
N LYS A 3 -14.20 -16.82 16.37
CA LYS A 3 -14.84 -15.51 16.55
C LYS A 3 -14.94 -14.84 15.17
N SER A 4 -16.13 -14.34 14.82
CA SER A 4 -16.32 -13.54 13.61
C SER A 4 -15.44 -12.29 13.67
N LYS A 5 -14.96 -11.82 12.52
CA LYS A 5 -14.11 -10.63 12.42
C LYS A 5 -14.92 -9.32 12.50
N SER A 6 -16.23 -9.41 12.29
CA SER A 6 -17.15 -8.28 12.31
C SER A 6 -18.40 -8.64 13.11
N SER A 7 -18.89 -7.71 13.93
CA SER A 7 -20.09 -7.87 14.75
C SER A 7 -21.39 -7.56 13.99
N ILE A 8 -21.31 -6.83 12.87
CA ILE A 8 -22.48 -6.47 12.05
C ILE A 8 -22.67 -7.50 10.95
N SER A 9 -21.66 -7.69 10.10
CA SER A 9 -21.71 -8.63 8.98
C SER A 9 -21.50 -10.09 9.38
N ASN A 10 -21.02 -10.37 10.60
CA ASN A 10 -20.64 -11.71 11.08
C ASN A 10 -19.63 -12.46 10.19
N ALA A 11 -19.01 -11.76 9.25
CA ALA A 11 -18.03 -12.30 8.31
C ALA A 11 -16.77 -12.83 9.02
N THR A 12 -16.12 -13.78 8.37
CA THR A 12 -14.92 -14.47 8.87
C THR A 12 -13.65 -14.11 8.11
N SER A 13 -13.77 -13.49 6.93
CA SER A 13 -12.68 -12.92 6.12
C SER A 13 -12.89 -11.41 5.89
N TYR A 14 -11.86 -10.71 5.38
CA TYR A 14 -11.99 -9.29 5.01
C TYR A 14 -12.76 -9.10 3.70
N GLU A 15 -12.62 -10.04 2.76
CA GLU A 15 -13.36 -10.06 1.50
C GLU A 15 -14.87 -10.17 1.76
N GLU A 16 -15.28 -11.11 2.63
CA GLU A 16 -16.68 -11.27 3.05
C GLU A 16 -17.24 -10.02 3.77
N ILE A 17 -16.39 -9.22 4.43
CA ILE A 17 -16.83 -7.94 5.02
C ILE A 17 -17.12 -6.92 3.92
N GLY A 18 -16.27 -6.86 2.89
CA GLY A 18 -16.46 -6.00 1.73
C GLY A 18 -17.76 -6.34 0.98
N GLU A 19 -17.93 -7.60 0.60
CA GLU A 19 -19.13 -8.08 -0.11
C GLU A 19 -20.43 -7.75 0.63
N PHE A 20 -20.42 -7.82 1.96
CA PHE A 20 -21.57 -7.40 2.78
C PHE A 20 -21.85 -5.90 2.60
N TRP A 21 -20.85 -5.04 2.79
CA TRP A 21 -21.04 -3.59 2.71
C TRP A 21 -21.22 -3.05 1.29
N ASP A 22 -20.83 -3.81 0.26
CA ASP A 22 -21.12 -3.47 -1.14
C ASP A 22 -22.63 -3.46 -1.44
N SER A 23 -23.41 -4.21 -0.65
CA SER A 23 -24.86 -4.37 -0.82
C SER A 23 -25.71 -3.78 0.32
N HIS A 24 -25.08 -3.26 1.37
CA HIS A 24 -25.77 -2.75 2.57
C HIS A 24 -25.34 -1.32 2.88
N ASP A 25 -26.30 -0.44 3.17
CA ASP A 25 -25.98 0.93 3.57
C ASP A 25 -25.57 0.98 5.06
N LEU A 26 -24.55 1.78 5.37
CA LEU A 26 -24.13 2.01 6.75
C LEU A 26 -25.24 2.65 7.60
N SER A 27 -26.11 3.47 7.00
CA SER A 27 -27.20 4.15 7.70
C SER A 27 -28.19 3.18 8.32
N ASP A 28 -28.40 2.02 7.71
CA ASP A 28 -29.32 0.97 8.21
C ASP A 28 -28.84 0.35 9.53
N TYR A 29 -27.57 0.60 9.88
CA TYR A 29 -26.93 0.09 11.09
C TYR A 29 -26.46 1.21 12.01
N TRP A 30 -26.89 2.46 11.81
CA TRP A 30 -26.41 3.61 12.59
C TRP A 30 -26.60 3.45 14.10
N ASP A 31 -27.72 2.86 14.54
CA ASP A 31 -28.00 2.57 15.95
C ASP A 31 -27.08 1.49 16.56
N ARG A 32 -26.36 0.76 15.71
CA ARG A 32 -25.40 -0.29 16.08
C ARG A 32 -23.95 0.14 15.87
N THR A 33 -23.72 1.34 15.38
CA THR A 33 -22.39 1.94 15.23
C THR A 33 -22.17 3.02 16.28
N LYS A 34 -20.94 3.52 16.35
CA LYS A 34 -20.58 4.65 17.20
C LYS A 34 -19.61 5.55 16.46
N PRO A 35 -19.66 6.87 16.65
CA PRO A 35 -18.63 7.75 16.13
C PRO A 35 -17.26 7.35 16.69
N VAL A 36 -16.25 7.35 15.83
CA VAL A 36 -14.86 7.10 16.18
C VAL A 36 -14.03 8.21 15.56
N GLU A 37 -13.20 8.87 16.38
CA GLU A 37 -12.18 9.78 15.91
C GLU A 37 -10.91 8.98 15.61
N PHE A 38 -10.30 9.24 14.45
CA PHE A 38 -9.04 8.65 14.04
C PHE A 38 -8.23 9.67 13.24
N ASP A 39 -6.94 9.70 13.48
CA ASP A 39 -6.01 10.55 12.76
C ASP A 39 -5.41 9.76 11.59
N ILE A 40 -5.53 10.32 10.38
CA ILE A 40 -4.84 9.80 9.21
C ILE A 40 -3.64 10.71 8.95
N ASP A 41 -2.45 10.20 9.21
CA ASP A 41 -1.21 10.88 8.80
C ASP A 41 -0.88 10.50 7.35
N ILE A 42 -1.29 11.35 6.40
CA ILE A 42 -0.86 11.25 5.00
C ILE A 42 0.46 12.01 4.87
N SER A 43 1.52 11.52 5.49
CA SER A 43 2.81 12.23 5.61
C SER A 43 3.70 12.16 4.36
N SER A 44 3.27 11.51 3.27
CA SER A 44 4.11 11.37 2.07
C SER A 44 3.28 11.35 0.80
N GLU A 45 3.57 12.29 -0.10
CA GLU A 45 3.18 12.18 -1.50
C GLU A 45 4.00 11.06 -2.13
N VAL A 46 3.43 9.86 -2.22
CA VAL A 46 4.09 8.72 -2.86
C VAL A 46 3.69 8.70 -4.34
N THR A 47 4.67 8.84 -5.22
CA THR A 47 4.47 8.63 -6.65
C THR A 47 4.85 7.19 -7.00
N TYR A 48 3.89 6.43 -7.52
CA TYR A 48 4.12 5.05 -7.95
C TYR A 48 4.46 4.98 -9.44
N TYR A 49 5.54 4.26 -9.76
CA TYR A 49 5.92 3.92 -11.12
C TYR A 49 5.79 2.42 -11.34
N PRO A 50 5.07 1.96 -12.37
CA PRO A 50 4.99 0.54 -12.68
C PRO A 50 6.37 0.02 -13.11
N VAL A 51 6.71 -1.19 -12.64
CA VAL A 51 7.94 -1.91 -12.97
C VAL A 51 7.56 -3.32 -13.35
N GLU A 52 8.18 -3.86 -14.41
CA GLU A 52 7.98 -5.25 -14.84
C GLU A 52 8.22 -6.24 -13.69
N ALA A 53 7.40 -7.30 -13.62
CA ALA A 53 7.40 -8.25 -12.51
C ALA A 53 8.78 -8.89 -12.29
N ASP A 54 9.39 -9.42 -13.36
CA ASP A 54 10.71 -10.05 -13.29
C ASP A 54 11.81 -9.07 -12.82
N LEU A 55 11.69 -7.80 -13.21
CA LEU A 55 12.62 -6.77 -12.78
C LEU A 55 12.43 -6.46 -11.29
N SER A 56 11.18 -6.34 -10.84
CA SER A 56 10.83 -6.15 -9.43
C SER A 56 11.40 -7.26 -8.54
N GLU A 57 11.27 -8.52 -8.95
CA GLU A 57 11.82 -9.68 -8.22
C GLU A 57 13.34 -9.63 -8.11
N ARG A 58 14.02 -9.24 -9.20
CA ARG A 58 15.48 -9.08 -9.21
C ARG A 58 15.92 -7.95 -8.30
N ILE A 59 15.21 -6.82 -8.31
CA ILE A 59 15.48 -5.67 -7.41
C ILE A 59 15.32 -6.10 -5.96
N ALA A 60 14.21 -6.76 -5.62
CA ALA A 60 13.95 -7.25 -4.27
C ALA A 60 15.04 -8.22 -3.80
N SER A 61 15.50 -9.12 -4.67
CA SER A 61 16.59 -10.05 -4.38
C SER A 61 17.92 -9.34 -4.11
N ILE A 62 18.24 -8.27 -4.86
CA ILE A 62 19.45 -7.47 -4.65
C ILE A 62 19.35 -6.67 -3.35
N ALA A 63 18.20 -6.04 -3.09
CA ALA A 63 17.94 -5.27 -1.88
C ALA A 63 18.08 -6.13 -0.63
N LYS A 64 17.51 -7.34 -0.65
CA LYS A 64 17.62 -8.34 0.43
C LYS A 64 19.08 -8.70 0.72
N ARG A 65 19.90 -8.95 -0.31
CA ARG A 65 21.34 -9.24 -0.13
C ARG A 65 22.12 -8.06 0.43
N LYS A 66 21.65 -6.82 0.20
CA LYS A 66 22.23 -5.59 0.73
C LYS A 66 21.68 -5.19 2.11
N GLY A 67 20.69 -5.91 2.64
CA GLY A 67 20.07 -5.60 3.93
C GLY A 67 19.22 -4.32 3.92
N ILE A 68 18.73 -3.89 2.76
CA ILE A 68 17.89 -2.68 2.60
C ILE A 68 16.57 -3.02 1.88
N SER A 69 15.61 -2.10 1.92
CA SER A 69 14.34 -2.26 1.20
C SER A 69 14.53 -2.10 -0.31
N ALA A 70 13.62 -2.69 -1.10
CA ALA A 70 13.60 -2.52 -2.55
C ALA A 70 13.38 -1.05 -2.95
N GLU A 71 12.53 -0.35 -2.20
CA GLU A 71 12.28 1.09 -2.36
C GLU A 71 13.55 1.93 -2.13
N THR A 72 14.29 1.68 -1.05
CA THR A 72 15.54 2.39 -0.77
C THR A 72 16.56 2.14 -1.88
N LEU A 73 16.71 0.88 -2.33
CA LEU A 73 17.62 0.54 -3.42
C LEU A 73 17.24 1.27 -4.72
N LEU A 74 15.95 1.29 -5.06
CA LEU A 74 15.44 1.91 -6.27
C LEU A 74 15.66 3.44 -6.23
N ASN A 75 15.35 4.09 -5.10
CA ASN A 75 15.60 5.52 -4.92
C ASN A 75 17.08 5.88 -5.07
N LEU A 76 18.00 5.10 -4.48
CA LEU A 76 19.45 5.32 -4.64
C LEU A 76 19.90 5.22 -6.11
N TRP A 77 19.42 4.21 -6.83
CA TRP A 77 19.73 4.03 -8.24
C TRP A 77 19.15 5.15 -9.12
N LEU A 78 17.90 5.56 -8.87
CA LEU A 78 17.27 6.65 -9.61
C LEU A 78 18.01 7.97 -9.37
N GLN A 79 18.36 8.30 -8.13
CA GLN A 79 19.15 9.49 -7.80
C GLN A 79 20.50 9.51 -8.54
N GLU A 80 21.21 8.37 -8.58
CA GLU A 80 22.47 8.27 -9.31
C GLU A 80 22.28 8.48 -10.82
N ARG A 81 21.22 7.90 -11.40
CA ARG A 81 20.93 8.00 -12.83
C ARG A 81 20.49 9.40 -13.24
N VAL A 82 19.61 10.03 -12.46
CA VAL A 82 19.15 11.40 -12.71
C VAL A 82 20.31 12.38 -12.64
N ARG A 83 21.21 12.25 -11.65
CA ARG A 83 22.40 13.09 -11.56
C ARG A 83 23.29 12.96 -12.81
N LYS A 84 23.54 11.73 -13.27
CA LYS A 84 24.36 11.47 -14.46
C LYS A 84 23.76 12.08 -15.74
N GLU A 85 22.44 12.10 -15.87
CA GLU A 85 21.78 12.70 -17.03
C GLU A 85 21.71 14.23 -16.93
N GLY A 86 21.52 14.79 -15.72
CA GLY A 86 21.55 16.23 -15.48
C GLY A 86 22.94 16.87 -15.64
N ASP A 87 24.01 16.12 -15.37
CA ASP A 87 25.40 16.54 -15.58
C ASP A 87 25.86 16.42 -17.05
N ARG A 88 25.00 15.86 -17.93
CA ARG A 88 25.28 15.74 -19.36
C ARG A 88 24.89 17.06 -20.03
N PRO A 89 25.82 17.79 -20.69
CA PRO A 89 25.43 19.01 -21.40
C PRO A 89 24.41 18.66 -22.46
N ALA A 90 23.30 19.42 -22.50
CA ALA A 90 22.31 19.33 -23.56
C ALA A 90 23.03 19.47 -24.91
N ALA A 91 22.91 18.43 -25.74
CA ALA A 91 23.47 18.40 -27.09
C ALA A 91 22.72 19.34 -28.03
#